data_AF-A0A2A3DGW5-F1
#
_entry.id   AF-A0A2A3DGW5-F1
#
_cell.length_a   1.000
_cell.length_b   1.000
_cell.length_c   1.000
_cell.angle_alpha   90.00
_cell.angle_beta   90.00
_cell.angle_gamma   90.00
#
_symmetry.space_group_name_H-M   'P 1'
#
loop_
_entity.id
_entity.type
_entity.pdbx_description
1 polymer ?
#
loop_
_entity_poly.entity_id
_entity_poly.type
_entity_poly.pdbx_seq_one_letter_code
_entity_poly.pdbx_strand_id
1 'polypeptide(L)'
;MNEPSKGSAKTIKLAERRVFSQSFKPLYQEGMGLVEQAAEYLDGKGRLEAKKLSRTAATLYAAESMRLTTRLMQVASWLLLQRAANSGEMTRDQVASEKSKVRLDTASAHDEALGWSELPRDFLDLVSRSLRLQALVKRMDEEIYGGAMNEMPAAGRRSNPVSDQISLLNTAFARG
;
A
#
# COMPACT_ATOMS: atom_id res chain seq x y z
N MET A 1 8.27 -55.40 -2.87
CA MET A 1 8.99 -54.21 -3.34
C MET A 1 8.10 -53.50 -4.36
N ASN A 2 7.42 -52.43 -3.95
CA ASN A 2 6.92 -51.32 -4.77
C ASN A 2 6.00 -50.44 -3.91
N GLU A 3 6.51 -49.27 -3.52
CA GLU A 3 5.72 -48.18 -2.95
C GLU A 3 4.95 -47.45 -4.06
N PRO A 4 3.70 -47.01 -3.84
CA PRO A 4 3.03 -46.11 -4.76
C PRO A 4 3.49 -44.67 -4.50
N SER A 5 4.07 -44.06 -5.54
CA SER A 5 4.53 -42.67 -5.58
C SER A 5 3.36 -41.71 -5.32
N LYS A 6 3.42 -40.99 -4.19
CA LYS A 6 2.47 -39.92 -3.85
C LYS A 6 2.65 -38.76 -4.83
N GLY A 7 1.63 -38.53 -5.66
CA GLY A 7 1.52 -37.34 -6.49
C GLY A 7 1.67 -36.07 -5.63
N SER A 8 2.69 -35.28 -5.94
CA SER A 8 2.99 -34.01 -5.29
C SER A 8 1.80 -33.06 -5.47
N ALA A 9 1.04 -32.86 -4.39
CA ALA A 9 -0.03 -31.87 -4.35
C ALA A 9 0.61 -30.48 -4.51
N LYS A 10 0.43 -29.88 -5.69
CA LYS A 10 0.89 -28.52 -6.01
C LYS A 10 0.20 -27.55 -5.03
N THR A 11 0.92 -27.14 -4.00
CA THR A 11 0.41 -26.22 -2.97
C THR A 11 0.17 -24.86 -3.62
N ILE A 12 -1.10 -24.54 -3.86
CA ILE A 12 -1.49 -23.23 -4.37
C ILE A 12 -1.39 -22.25 -3.19
N LYS A 13 -0.45 -21.30 -3.24
CA LYS A 13 -0.34 -20.23 -2.25
C LYS A 13 -1.61 -19.35 -2.34
N LEU A 14 -2.61 -19.61 -1.50
CA LEU A 14 -3.87 -18.86 -1.45
C LEU A 14 -3.63 -17.35 -1.18
N ALA A 15 -2.50 -17.02 -0.52
CA ALA A 15 -2.02 -15.66 -0.35
C ALA A 15 -1.68 -14.97 -1.69
N GLU A 16 -1.02 -15.68 -2.62
CA GLU A 16 -0.74 -15.17 -3.98
C GLU A 16 -2.02 -14.99 -4.80
N ARG A 17 -3.17 -15.56 -4.40
CA ARG A 17 -4.46 -15.35 -5.09
C ARG A 17 -5.34 -14.30 -4.40
N ARG A 18 -5.24 -14.13 -3.08
CA ARG A 18 -5.94 -13.06 -2.32
C ARG A 18 -5.32 -11.69 -2.52
N VAL A 19 -4.01 -11.60 -2.73
CA VAL A 19 -3.31 -10.36 -3.08
C VAL A 19 -3.79 -9.77 -4.42
N PHE A 20 -4.35 -10.59 -5.31
CA PHE A 20 -4.74 -10.18 -6.67
C PHE A 20 -6.25 -9.91 -6.84
N SER A 21 -7.10 -10.04 -5.82
CA SER A 21 -8.57 -10.06 -6.02
C SER A 21 -9.33 -8.93 -5.31
N GLN A 22 -10.16 -8.21 -6.09
CA GLN A 22 -11.21 -7.25 -5.68
C GLN A 22 -10.78 -5.92 -5.03
N SER A 23 -9.83 -5.91 -4.08
CA SER A 23 -9.52 -4.69 -3.30
C SER A 23 -8.61 -3.67 -4.01
N PHE A 24 -7.87 -4.07 -5.04
CA PHE A 24 -6.92 -3.19 -5.72
C PHE A 24 -7.58 -2.14 -6.63
N LYS A 25 -8.65 -2.51 -7.34
CA LYS A 25 -9.30 -1.60 -8.30
C LYS A 25 -9.86 -0.33 -7.63
N PRO A 26 -10.58 -0.41 -6.48
CA PRO A 26 -10.99 0.77 -5.74
C PRO A 26 -9.79 1.63 -5.29
N LEU A 27 -8.73 1.00 -4.77
CA LEU A 27 -7.53 1.72 -4.35
C LEU A 27 -6.83 2.44 -5.51
N TYR A 28 -6.73 1.80 -6.66
CA TYR A 28 -6.16 2.38 -7.87
C TYR A 28 -6.97 3.61 -8.33
N GLN A 29 -8.30 3.49 -8.34
CA GLN A 29 -9.20 4.59 -8.69
C GLN A 29 -9.11 5.74 -7.68
N GLU A 30 -9.10 5.45 -6.38
CA GLU A 30 -8.92 6.45 -5.32
C GLU A 30 -7.58 7.16 -5.47
N GLY A 31 -6.50 6.40 -5.70
CA GLY A 31 -5.16 6.95 -5.85
C GLY A 31 -5.04 7.87 -7.06
N MET A 32 -5.44 7.40 -8.25
CA MET A 32 -5.41 8.23 -9.47
C MET A 32 -6.34 9.44 -9.37
N GLY A 33 -7.53 9.28 -8.80
CA GLY A 33 -8.47 10.37 -8.57
C GLY A 33 -7.93 11.43 -7.59
N LEU A 34 -7.15 11.02 -6.58
CA LEU A 34 -6.50 11.96 -5.68
C LEU A 34 -5.34 12.71 -6.36
N VAL A 35 -4.60 12.08 -7.27
CA VAL A 35 -3.59 12.77 -8.10
C VAL A 35 -4.24 13.85 -8.95
N GLU A 36 -5.35 13.53 -9.62
CA GLU A 36 -6.09 14.48 -10.45
C GLU A 36 -6.64 15.65 -9.63
N GLN A 37 -7.32 15.37 -8.51
CA GLN A 37 -7.84 16.40 -7.60
C GLN A 37 -6.74 17.32 -7.06
N ALA A 38 -5.57 16.77 -6.72
CA ALA A 38 -4.44 17.57 -6.27
C ALA A 38 -3.88 18.45 -7.38
N ALA A 39 -3.76 17.95 -8.60
CA ALA A 39 -3.30 18.73 -9.75
C ALA A 39 -4.26 19.89 -10.06
N GLU A 40 -5.56 19.60 -10.16
CA GLU A 40 -6.60 20.61 -10.41
C GLU A 40 -6.60 21.70 -9.34
N TYR A 41 -6.49 21.29 -8.07
CA TYR A 41 -6.40 22.25 -6.96
C TYR A 41 -5.14 23.12 -7.06
N LEU A 42 -3.96 22.50 -7.21
CA LEU A 42 -2.67 23.21 -7.20
C LEU A 42 -2.50 24.16 -8.40
N ASP A 43 -3.08 23.83 -9.55
CA ASP A 43 -3.02 24.69 -10.74
C ASP A 43 -4.14 25.73 -10.80
N GLY A 44 -5.28 25.49 -10.14
CA GLY A 44 -6.41 26.40 -10.06
C GLY A 44 -6.49 27.13 -8.73
N LYS A 45 -7.45 26.71 -7.90
CA LYS A 45 -7.85 27.38 -6.65
C LYS A 45 -6.68 27.59 -5.68
N GLY A 46 -5.79 26.61 -5.57
CA GLY A 46 -4.63 26.65 -4.67
C GLY A 46 -3.69 27.82 -4.96
N ARG A 47 -3.52 28.24 -6.22
CA ARG A 47 -2.72 29.42 -6.57
C ARG A 47 -3.35 30.72 -6.07
N LEU A 48 -4.68 30.81 -6.09
CA LEU A 48 -5.41 31.98 -5.62
C LEU A 48 -5.39 32.08 -4.10
N GLU A 49 -5.56 30.95 -3.42
CA GLU A 49 -5.50 30.87 -1.96
C GLU A 49 -4.08 31.14 -1.43
N ALA A 50 -3.04 30.62 -2.10
CA ALA A 50 -1.65 30.86 -1.72
C ALA A 50 -1.25 32.34 -1.72
N LYS A 51 -1.85 33.16 -2.59
CA LYS A 51 -1.60 34.61 -2.66
C LYS A 51 -2.14 35.39 -1.46
N LYS A 52 -3.09 34.81 -0.71
CA LYS A 52 -3.72 35.45 0.45
C LYS A 52 -2.98 35.16 1.77
N LEU A 53 -2.03 34.22 1.73
CA LEU A 53 -1.31 33.76 2.91
C LEU A 53 -0.26 34.78 3.38
N SER A 54 0.03 34.78 4.69
CA SER A 54 1.24 35.43 5.19
C SER A 54 2.49 34.85 4.53
N ARG A 55 3.61 35.59 4.54
CA ARG A 55 4.88 35.09 3.96
C ARG A 55 5.30 33.74 4.55
N THR A 56 5.11 33.56 5.85
CA THR A 56 5.43 32.33 6.57
C THR A 56 4.53 31.19 6.09
N ALA A 57 3.21 31.40 6.06
CA ALA A 57 2.25 30.40 5.60
C ALA A 57 2.41 30.07 4.10
N ALA A 58 2.73 31.05 3.25
CA ALA A 58 3.02 30.83 1.84
C ALA A 58 4.25 29.95 1.61
N THR A 59 5.30 30.13 2.42
CA THR A 59 6.51 29.30 2.37
C THR A 59 6.20 27.87 2.79
N LEU A 60 5.42 27.70 3.87
CA LEU A 60 4.97 26.40 4.32
C LEU A 60 4.08 25.71 3.28
N TYR A 61 3.12 26.45 2.70
CA TYR A 61 2.24 25.96 1.64
C TYR A 61 3.04 25.45 0.44
N ALA A 62 4.07 26.18 0.00
CA ALA A 62 4.93 25.76 -1.10
C ALA A 62 5.69 24.47 -0.77
N ALA A 63 6.31 24.39 0.40
CA ALA A 63 7.03 23.21 0.84
C ALA A 63 6.11 21.98 0.99
N GLU A 64 4.92 22.17 1.56
CA GLU A 64 3.95 21.10 1.75
C GLU A 64 3.31 20.66 0.42
N SER A 65 3.15 21.57 -0.55
CA SER A 65 2.69 21.23 -1.91
C SER A 65 3.69 20.34 -2.65
N MET A 66 5.00 20.58 -2.48
CA MET A 66 6.04 19.71 -3.03
C MET A 66 6.05 18.32 -2.35
N ARG A 67 5.81 18.27 -1.04
CA ARG A 67 5.66 16.99 -0.31
C ARG A 67 4.42 16.23 -0.78
N LEU A 68 3.28 16.91 -0.92
CA LEU A 68 2.04 16.32 -1.43
C LEU A 68 2.24 15.71 -2.81
N THR A 69 2.80 16.47 -3.76
CA THR A 69 3.03 16.00 -5.14
C THR A 69 4.03 14.85 -5.19
N THR A 70 5.13 14.92 -4.44
CA THR A 70 6.12 13.84 -4.36
C THR A 70 5.49 12.56 -3.80
N ARG A 71 4.72 12.67 -2.70
CA ARG A 71 3.98 11.56 -2.11
C ARG A 71 3.02 10.91 -3.09
N LEU A 72 2.21 11.71 -3.76
CA LEU A 72 1.22 11.22 -4.72
C LEU A 72 1.89 10.55 -5.91
N MET A 73 3.01 11.08 -6.40
CA MET A 73 3.79 10.47 -7.48
C MET A 73 4.37 9.12 -7.07
N GLN A 74 4.92 9.01 -5.86
CA GLN A 74 5.43 7.75 -5.32
C GLN A 74 4.34 6.69 -5.18
N VAL A 75 3.19 7.08 -4.64
CA VAL A 75 2.01 6.21 -4.54
C VAL A 75 1.52 5.79 -5.93
N ALA A 76 1.39 6.73 -6.87
CA ALA A 76 0.95 6.45 -8.23
C ALA A 76 1.89 5.48 -8.94
N SER A 77 3.21 5.65 -8.76
CA SER A 77 4.23 4.77 -9.32
C SER A 77 4.07 3.34 -8.82
N TRP A 78 3.84 3.16 -7.51
CA TRP A 78 3.56 1.85 -6.93
C TRP A 78 2.26 1.23 -7.48
N LEU A 79 1.19 2.02 -7.57
CA LEU A 79 -0.09 1.58 -8.10
C LEU A 79 0.02 1.15 -9.57
N LEU A 80 0.77 1.88 -10.39
CA LEU A 80 1.01 1.52 -11.79
C LEU A 80 1.84 0.23 -11.92
N LEU A 81 2.87 0.08 -11.09
CA LEU A 81 3.67 -1.15 -11.03
C LEU A 81 2.79 -2.35 -10.69
N GLN A 82 1.95 -2.23 -9.66
CA GLN A 82 1.06 -3.31 -9.25
C GLN A 82 0.01 -3.62 -10.31
N ARG A 83 -0.49 -2.61 -11.04
CA ARG A 83 -1.41 -2.83 -12.18
C ARG A 83 -0.74 -3.65 -13.28
N ALA A 84 0.49 -3.32 -13.67
CA ALA A 84 1.24 -4.04 -14.70
C ALA A 84 1.60 -5.47 -14.27
N ALA A 85 1.94 -5.67 -12.98
CA ALA A 85 2.12 -6.99 -12.40
C ALA A 85 0.83 -7.82 -12.45
N ASN A 86 -0.32 -7.20 -12.13
CA ASN A 86 -1.63 -7.86 -12.14
C ASN A 86 -2.14 -8.21 -13.54
N SER A 87 -1.78 -7.44 -14.58
CA SER A 87 -2.14 -7.74 -15.97
C SER A 87 -1.20 -8.77 -16.63
N GLY A 88 -0.12 -9.17 -15.95
CA GLY A 88 0.89 -10.08 -16.51
C GLY A 88 1.81 -9.44 -17.53
N GLU A 89 1.83 -8.10 -17.63
CA GLU A 89 2.72 -7.33 -18.52
C GLU A 89 4.18 -7.35 -18.05
N MET A 90 4.44 -7.72 -16.79
CA MET A 90 5.78 -7.76 -16.20
C MET A 90 6.08 -9.12 -15.55
N THR A 91 7.32 -9.57 -15.68
CA THR A 91 7.83 -10.73 -14.94
C THR A 91 8.09 -10.39 -13.47
N ARG A 92 8.17 -11.40 -12.60
CA ARG A 92 8.49 -11.19 -11.17
C ARG A 92 9.81 -10.45 -10.96
N ASP A 93 10.82 -10.74 -11.77
CA ASP A 93 12.14 -10.10 -11.68
C ASP A 93 12.09 -8.63 -12.10
N GLN A 94 11.32 -8.31 -13.16
CA GLN A 94 11.08 -6.93 -13.58
C GLN A 94 10.34 -6.14 -12.50
N VAL A 95 9.32 -6.74 -11.88
CA VAL A 95 8.58 -6.10 -10.77
C VAL A 95 9.50 -5.82 -9.59
N ALA A 96 10.34 -6.78 -9.20
CA ALA A 96 11.29 -6.61 -8.10
C ALA A 96 12.31 -5.48 -8.39
N SER A 97 12.82 -5.41 -9.63
CA SER A 97 13.74 -4.35 -10.05
C SER A 97 13.10 -2.97 -9.98
N GLU A 98 11.91 -2.79 -10.55
CA GLU A 98 11.20 -1.50 -10.51
C GLU A 98 10.77 -1.12 -9.08
N LYS A 99 10.34 -2.09 -8.28
CA LYS A 99 9.97 -1.88 -6.87
C LYS A 99 11.11 -1.27 -6.06
N SER A 100 12.35 -1.69 -6.29
CA SER A 100 13.54 -1.17 -5.58
C SER A 100 13.74 0.34 -5.74
N LYS A 101 13.17 0.93 -6.79
CA LYS A 101 13.25 2.36 -7.10
C LYS A 101 12.13 3.16 -6.41
N VAL A 102 11.05 2.50 -6.00
CA VAL A 102 9.90 3.14 -5.36
C VAL A 102 10.18 3.35 -3.88
N ARG A 103 10.12 4.60 -3.43
CA ARG A 103 10.17 4.96 -2.00
C ARG A 103 8.82 5.53 -1.58
N LEU A 104 8.31 5.11 -0.43
CA LEU A 104 6.99 5.51 0.08
C LEU A 104 7.14 6.23 1.43
N ASP A 105 8.09 7.13 1.58
CA ASP A 105 8.53 7.71 2.86
C ASP A 105 8.34 9.23 2.98
N THR A 106 7.51 9.82 2.13
CA THR A 106 7.29 11.28 2.14
C THR A 106 6.41 11.75 3.30
N ALA A 107 7.04 12.25 4.36
CA ALA A 107 6.37 12.85 5.53
C ALA A 107 5.86 14.29 5.28
N SER A 108 4.82 14.68 6.00
CA SER A 108 4.28 16.06 6.04
C SER A 108 4.88 16.87 7.18
N ALA A 109 4.71 18.20 7.14
CA ALA A 109 4.96 19.03 8.32
C ALA A 109 4.00 18.69 9.47
N HIS A 110 4.42 19.02 10.71
CA HIS A 110 3.56 18.90 11.89
C HIS A 110 2.55 20.05 11.93
N ASP A 111 1.40 19.80 12.54
CA ASP A 111 0.33 20.77 12.74
C ASP A 111 0.71 21.97 13.64
N GLU A 112 1.76 21.82 14.42
CA GLU A 112 2.38 22.89 15.22
C GLU A 112 3.31 23.81 14.41
N ALA A 113 3.51 23.55 13.12
CA ALA A 113 4.40 24.37 12.29
C ALA A 113 3.90 25.82 12.17
N LEU A 114 4.83 26.78 12.19
CA LEU A 114 4.52 28.20 12.00
C LEU A 114 3.80 28.42 10.66
N GLY A 115 2.61 29.04 10.71
CA GLY A 115 1.77 29.29 9.54
C GLY A 115 0.84 28.13 9.15
N TRP A 116 0.83 27.02 9.89
CA TRP A 116 -0.05 25.87 9.61
C TRP A 116 -1.54 26.23 9.74
N SER A 117 -1.91 27.01 10.75
CA SER A 117 -3.29 27.44 10.98
C SER A 117 -3.88 28.33 9.89
N GLU A 118 -3.03 28.94 9.05
CA GLU A 118 -3.43 29.76 7.91
C GLU A 118 -3.65 28.94 6.63
N LEU A 119 -3.21 27.67 6.60
CA LEU A 119 -3.29 26.86 5.38
C LEU A 119 -4.75 26.62 4.97
N PRO A 120 -5.06 26.65 3.66
CA PRO A 120 -6.43 26.45 3.19
C PRO A 120 -6.96 25.06 3.57
N ARG A 121 -8.22 24.99 4.02
CA ARG A 121 -8.85 23.74 4.47
C ARG A 121 -8.84 22.65 3.38
N ASP A 122 -9.13 23.02 2.14
CA ASP A 122 -9.14 22.08 1.01
C ASP A 122 -7.75 21.49 0.74
N PHE A 123 -6.70 22.31 0.89
CA PHE A 123 -5.32 21.83 0.80
C PHE A 123 -5.00 20.83 1.92
N LEU A 124 -5.40 21.14 3.16
CA LEU A 124 -5.20 20.25 4.30
C LEU A 124 -5.96 18.92 4.15
N ASP A 125 -7.15 18.92 3.52
CA ASP A 125 -7.87 17.69 3.19
C ASP A 125 -7.08 16.82 2.20
N LEU A 126 -6.55 17.42 1.11
CA LEU A 126 -5.71 16.70 0.15
C LEU A 126 -4.45 16.11 0.81
N VAL A 127 -3.78 16.87 1.67
CA VAL A 127 -2.64 16.40 2.45
C VAL A 127 -3.04 15.21 3.33
N SER A 128 -4.13 15.33 4.08
CA SER A 128 -4.61 14.28 4.99
C SER A 128 -5.00 13.00 4.24
N ARG A 129 -5.70 13.12 3.12
CA ARG A 129 -6.08 12.00 2.25
C ARG A 129 -4.85 11.31 1.66
N SER A 130 -3.87 12.09 1.20
CA SER A 130 -2.63 11.55 0.63
C SER A 130 -1.79 10.78 1.67
N LEU A 131 -1.77 11.22 2.93
CA LEU A 131 -1.10 10.51 4.03
C LEU A 131 -1.77 9.16 4.33
N ARG A 132 -3.11 9.14 4.41
CA ARG A 132 -3.87 7.89 4.62
C ARG A 132 -3.63 6.90 3.47
N LEU A 133 -3.65 7.40 2.24
CA LEU A 133 -3.38 6.60 1.05
C LEU A 133 -1.95 6.03 1.06
N GLN A 134 -0.94 6.86 1.36
CA GLN A 134 0.44 6.40 1.50
C GLN A 134 0.58 5.31 2.56
N ALA A 135 -0.07 5.47 3.72
CA ALA A 135 -0.03 4.48 4.80
C ALA A 135 -0.66 3.15 4.38
N LEU A 136 -1.80 3.19 3.67
CA LEU A 136 -2.46 2.01 3.14
C LEU A 136 -1.58 1.29 2.10
N VAL A 137 -1.01 2.04 1.16
CA VAL A 137 -0.10 1.50 0.14
C VAL A 137 1.15 0.89 0.76
N LYS A 138 1.73 1.51 1.80
CA LYS A 138 2.85 0.91 2.54
C LYS A 138 2.50 -0.43 3.17
N ARG A 139 1.35 -0.53 3.85
CA ARG A 139 0.89 -1.80 4.43
C ARG A 139 0.70 -2.87 3.35
N MET A 140 0.13 -2.51 2.22
CA MET A 140 0.00 -3.43 1.09
C MET A 140 1.34 -3.84 0.51
N ASP A 141 2.30 -2.92 0.36
CA ASP A 141 3.66 -3.27 -0.07
C ASP A 141 4.32 -4.28 0.87
N GLU A 142 4.18 -4.09 2.19
CA GLU A 142 4.69 -4.99 3.21
C GLU A 142 3.98 -6.36 3.18
N GLU A 143 2.68 -6.41 2.97
CA GLU A 143 1.93 -7.67 2.84
C GLU A 143 2.34 -8.46 1.60
N ILE A 144 2.59 -7.77 0.47
CA ILE A 144 2.93 -8.39 -0.81
C ILE A 144 4.39 -8.85 -0.84
N TYR A 145 5.31 -7.99 -0.37
CA TYR A 145 6.75 -8.18 -0.54
C TYR A 145 7.50 -8.44 0.78
N GLY A 146 6.97 -8.00 1.92
CA GLY A 146 7.59 -8.18 3.25
C GLY A 146 7.48 -9.61 3.79
N GLY A 147 6.47 -10.38 3.35
CA GLY A 147 6.35 -11.81 3.70
C GLY A 147 7.44 -12.69 3.09
N ALA A 148 8.05 -12.29 1.96
CA ALA A 148 9.10 -13.05 1.30
C ALA A 148 10.45 -12.98 2.03
N MET A 149 10.67 -11.98 2.88
CA MET A 149 11.91 -11.85 3.68
C MET A 149 11.86 -12.62 5.01
N ASN A 150 10.69 -13.12 5.41
CA ASN A 150 10.51 -13.91 6.64
C ASN A 150 10.45 -15.43 6.37
N GLU A 151 10.78 -15.88 5.15
CA GLU A 151 11.02 -17.31 4.85
C GLU A 151 12.49 -17.71 5.19
N MET A 152 13.04 -17.24 6.31
CA MET A 152 13.95 -18.09 7.09
C MET A 152 13.06 -19.00 7.95
N PRO A 153 13.26 -20.32 7.98
CA PRO A 153 12.41 -21.20 8.76
C PRO A 153 12.67 -20.95 10.24
N ALA A 154 11.90 -20.05 10.85
CA ALA A 154 11.71 -20.06 12.29
C ALA A 154 10.94 -21.35 12.61
N ALA A 155 11.70 -22.37 13.04
CA ALA A 155 11.18 -23.57 13.63
C ALA A 155 10.22 -23.19 14.77
N GLY A 156 8.93 -23.27 14.46
CA GLY A 156 7.87 -22.88 15.38
C GLY A 156 6.55 -23.01 14.65
N ARG A 157 6.10 -24.25 14.47
CA ARG A 157 4.75 -24.57 14.01
C ARG A 157 3.76 -23.69 14.79
N ARG A 158 3.26 -22.62 14.18
CA ARG A 158 2.01 -22.01 14.63
C ARG A 158 0.95 -23.06 14.36
N SER A 159 0.49 -23.75 15.41
CA SER A 159 -0.55 -24.74 15.27
C SER A 159 -1.76 -24.07 14.61
N ASN A 160 -2.25 -24.70 13.56
CA ASN A 160 -3.43 -24.22 12.86
C ASN A 160 -4.63 -24.48 13.79
N PRO A 161 -5.32 -23.46 14.31
CA PRO A 161 -6.39 -23.65 15.28
C PRO A 161 -7.53 -24.53 14.74
N VAL A 162 -7.72 -24.54 13.42
CA VAL A 162 -8.69 -25.43 12.75
C VAL A 162 -8.18 -26.88 12.71
N SER A 163 -6.87 -27.08 12.52
CA SER A 163 -6.26 -28.42 12.56
C SER A 163 -6.32 -29.01 13.97
N ASP A 164 -6.16 -28.17 15.00
CA ASP A 164 -6.29 -28.58 16.39
C ASP A 164 -7.73 -28.98 16.70
N GLN A 165 -8.72 -28.23 16.20
CA GLN A 165 -10.14 -28.58 16.32
C GLN A 165 -10.52 -29.86 15.57
N ILE A 166 -10.00 -30.08 14.36
CA ILE A 166 -10.23 -31.32 13.59
C ILE A 166 -9.62 -32.53 14.30
N SER A 167 -8.42 -32.37 14.89
CA SER A 167 -7.78 -33.44 15.65
C SER A 167 -8.58 -33.78 16.92
N LEU A 168 -9.16 -32.78 17.57
CA LEU A 168 -10.00 -32.97 18.75
C LEU A 168 -11.31 -33.66 18.41
N LEU A 169 -11.95 -33.30 17.29
CA LEU A 169 -13.13 -33.98 16.75
C LEU A 169 -12.82 -35.45 16.39
N ASN A 170 -11.74 -35.70 15.65
CA ASN A 170 -11.33 -37.07 15.32
C ASN A 170 -11.04 -37.89 16.59
N THR A 171 -10.43 -37.30 17.60
CA THR A 171 -10.16 -38.00 18.87
C THR A 171 -11.45 -38.29 19.65
N ALA A 172 -12.42 -37.38 19.65
CA ALA A 172 -13.69 -37.54 20.34
C ALA A 172 -14.62 -38.56 19.66
N PHE A 173 -14.53 -38.72 18.34
CA PHE A 173 -15.46 -39.53 17.54
C PHE A 173 -14.84 -40.79 16.91
N ALA A 174 -13.53 -41.04 17.02
CA ALA A 174 -12.87 -42.25 16.46
C ALA A 174 -12.93 -43.51 17.35
N ARG A 175 -13.67 -43.48 18.47
CA ARG A 175 -14.08 -44.68 19.20
C ARG A 175 -15.60 -44.81 19.14
N GLY A 176 -16.07 -45.32 18.01
CA GLY A 176 -17.41 -45.83 17.77
C GLY A 176 -17.32 -46.97 16.76
#